data_AF-A0A6C0F373-F1
#
_entry.id   AF-A0A6C0F373-F1
#
_cell.length_a   1.000
_cell.length_b   1.000
_cell.length_c   1.000
_cell.angle_alpha   90.00
_cell.angle_beta   90.00
_cell.angle_gamma   90.00
#
_symmetry.space_group_name_H-M   'P 1'
#
loop_
_entity.id
_entity.type
_entity.pdbx_description
1 polymer ?
#
loop_
_entity_poly.entity_id
_entity_poly.type
_entity_poly.pdbx_seq_one_letter_code
_entity_poly.pdbx_strand_id
1 'polypeptide(L)'
;MVSLKYEPEHNVKNLKGPCVIVIHAEWCGHCKDFMPVYNNEIVKSNNFDEELKDLLTLSSVEEKEYSNSKNLFGEIDGYPTIRYITFDENGKPLKNKSKNNNNNNNNGTIMRIDAVNIPRNSEAVTNWINSVVKSDIKKKHKRRHKNNKNKIIHDMRGGGGSKKTKRVKRTKRVKRSVKRTKRVVKRS
;
A
#
# COMPACT_ATOMS: atom_id res chain seq x y z
N MET A 1 -4.91 -8.60 -19.31
CA MET A 1 -5.95 -7.99 -18.47
C MET A 1 -5.38 -7.78 -17.09
N VAL A 2 -5.32 -6.53 -16.65
CA VAL A 2 -4.88 -6.10 -15.32
C VAL A 2 -6.11 -6.17 -14.40
N SER A 3 -6.00 -6.85 -13.26
CA SER A 3 -7.14 -7.20 -12.40
C SER A 3 -7.03 -6.56 -11.02
N LEU A 4 -8.07 -5.83 -10.60
CA LEU A 4 -8.24 -5.41 -9.22
C LEU A 4 -8.32 -6.63 -8.31
N LYS A 5 -7.71 -6.53 -7.13
CA LYS A 5 -7.84 -7.55 -6.08
C LYS A 5 -9.04 -7.19 -5.22
N TYR A 6 -10.09 -7.99 -5.34
CA TYR A 6 -11.25 -7.92 -4.45
C TYR A 6 -11.23 -9.09 -3.48
N GLU A 7 -11.25 -8.79 -2.19
CA GLU A 7 -11.31 -9.78 -1.11
C GLU A 7 -12.57 -9.53 -0.28
N PRO A 8 -13.67 -10.29 -0.52
CA PRO A 8 -14.99 -10.01 0.05
C PRO A 8 -15.07 -10.20 1.56
N GLU A 9 -14.31 -11.14 2.11
CA GLU A 9 -14.33 -11.50 3.52
C GLU A 9 -12.95 -12.04 3.90
N HIS A 10 -12.03 -11.21 4.41
CA HIS A 10 -10.69 -11.70 4.75
C HIS A 10 -10.00 -11.00 5.91
N ASN A 11 -9.35 -11.91 6.67
CA ASN A 11 -8.29 -11.74 7.63
C ASN A 11 -7.43 -10.52 7.33
N VAL A 12 -7.80 -9.40 7.94
CA VAL A 12 -7.20 -8.06 7.81
C VAL A 12 -5.65 -8.05 7.83
N LYS A 13 -5.06 -9.10 8.41
CA LYS A 13 -3.62 -9.33 8.55
C LYS A 13 -2.84 -9.42 7.22
N ASN A 14 -3.49 -9.62 6.08
CA ASN A 14 -2.81 -9.79 4.78
C ASN A 14 -2.91 -8.59 3.81
N LEU A 15 -3.56 -7.50 4.20
CA LEU A 15 -3.69 -6.31 3.36
C LEU A 15 -2.33 -5.67 3.10
N LYS A 16 -2.01 -5.36 1.84
CA LYS A 16 -0.74 -4.75 1.43
C LYS A 16 -0.97 -3.63 0.43
N GLY A 17 -0.19 -2.56 0.55
CA GLY A 17 -0.27 -1.43 -0.37
C GLY A 17 -1.56 -0.61 -0.21
N PRO A 18 -1.95 0.17 -1.24
CA PRO A 18 -3.17 0.96 -1.25
C PRO A 18 -4.44 0.09 -1.16
N CYS A 19 -5.25 0.29 -0.13
CA CYS A 19 -6.50 -0.41 0.05
C CYS A 19 -7.66 0.57 0.32
N VAL A 20 -8.82 0.27 -0.26
CA VAL A 20 -10.12 0.83 0.15
C VAL A 20 -10.86 -0.25 0.93
N ILE A 21 -11.24 0.09 2.16
CA ILE A 21 -11.89 -0.80 3.10
C ILE A 21 -13.27 -0.25 3.40
N VAL A 22 -14.30 -1.06 3.16
CA VAL A 22 -15.69 -0.76 3.56
C VAL A 22 -16.00 -1.53 4.83
N ILE A 23 -16.21 -0.82 5.92
CA ILE A 23 -16.58 -1.40 7.21
C ILE A 23 -18.11 -1.39 7.32
N HIS A 24 -18.74 -2.55 7.49
CA HIS A 24 -20.20 -2.72 7.49
C HIS A 24 -20.69 -3.65 8.61
N ALA A 25 -22.00 -3.64 8.86
CA ALA A 25 -22.65 -4.49 9.86
C ALA A 25 -23.95 -5.09 9.30
N GLU A 26 -24.25 -6.34 9.66
CA GLU A 26 -25.42 -7.08 9.16
C GLU A 26 -26.76 -6.54 9.69
N TRP A 27 -26.77 -5.94 10.88
CA TRP A 27 -27.97 -5.33 11.47
C TRP A 27 -28.25 -3.93 10.94
N CYS A 28 -27.30 -3.31 10.24
CA CYS A 28 -27.44 -1.93 9.78
C CYS A 28 -28.24 -1.86 8.47
N GLY A 29 -29.39 -1.17 8.49
CA GLY A 29 -30.23 -0.95 7.31
C GLY A 29 -29.48 -0.25 6.16
N HIS A 30 -28.71 0.80 6.46
CA HIS A 30 -27.92 1.51 5.45
C HIS A 30 -26.85 0.61 4.79
N CYS A 31 -26.30 -0.36 5.52
CA CYS A 31 -25.36 -1.32 4.94
C CYS A 31 -26.04 -2.28 3.99
N LYS A 32 -27.25 -2.76 4.31
CA LYS A 32 -28.01 -3.67 3.46
C LYS A 32 -28.30 -3.07 2.08
N ASP A 33 -28.55 -1.77 2.03
CA ASP A 33 -28.76 -1.05 0.77
C ASP A 33 -27.45 -0.78 0.03
N PHE A 34 -26.38 -0.44 0.77
CA PHE A 34 -25.11 -0.01 0.17
C PHE A 34 -24.23 -1.17 -0.32
N MET A 35 -24.16 -2.29 0.41
CA MET A 35 -23.27 -3.40 0.07
C MET A 35 -23.54 -4.03 -1.30
N PRO A 36 -24.80 -4.20 -1.76
CA PRO A 36 -25.09 -4.62 -3.13
C PRO A 36 -24.54 -3.66 -4.18
N VAL A 37 -24.65 -2.34 -3.95
CA VAL A 37 -24.09 -1.31 -4.85
C VAL A 37 -22.56 -1.41 -4.89
N TYR A 38 -21.91 -1.52 -3.73
CA TYR A 38 -20.46 -1.67 -3.66
C TYR A 38 -19.97 -2.93 -4.39
N ASN A 39 -20.58 -4.08 -4.13
CA ASN A 39 -20.13 -5.35 -4.70
C ASN A 39 -20.45 -5.46 -6.19
N ASN A 40 -21.63 -5.02 -6.63
CA ASN A 40 -22.08 -5.24 -8.00
C ASN A 40 -21.72 -4.09 -8.96
N GLU A 41 -21.68 -2.86 -8.48
CA GLU A 41 -21.48 -1.70 -9.36
C GLU A 41 -20.08 -1.11 -9.23
N ILE A 42 -19.42 -1.22 -8.09
CA ILE A 42 -18.08 -0.64 -7.90
C ILE A 42 -17.02 -1.71 -8.16
N VAL A 43 -17.12 -2.84 -7.44
CA VAL A 43 -16.14 -3.92 -7.53
C VAL A 43 -16.20 -4.63 -8.89
N LYS A 44 -17.39 -5.10 -9.31
CA LYS A 44 -17.54 -5.85 -10.57
C LYS A 44 -17.35 -4.98 -11.81
N SER A 45 -17.77 -3.72 -11.80
CA SER A 45 -17.57 -2.84 -12.95
C SER A 45 -16.08 -2.57 -13.21
N ASN A 46 -15.27 -2.57 -12.14
CA ASN A 46 -13.85 -2.26 -12.21
C ASN A 46 -13.61 -0.94 -13.01
N ASN A 47 -14.50 0.05 -12.84
CA ASN A 47 -14.44 1.32 -13.56
C ASN A 47 -13.49 2.32 -12.89
N PHE A 48 -12.28 1.85 -12.60
CA PHE A 48 -11.20 2.66 -12.05
C PHE A 48 -10.21 3.03 -13.15
N ASP A 49 -9.40 4.05 -12.91
CA ASP A 49 -8.31 4.40 -13.82
C ASP A 49 -7.30 3.25 -13.95
N GLU A 50 -6.74 3.03 -15.15
CA GLU A 50 -5.84 1.90 -15.40
C GLU A 50 -4.63 1.85 -14.45
N GLU A 51 -4.06 3.01 -14.13
CA GLU A 51 -2.94 3.14 -13.19
C GLU A 51 -3.26 2.63 -11.78
N LEU A 52 -4.55 2.57 -11.42
CA LEU A 52 -5.01 2.16 -10.10
C LEU A 52 -5.32 0.65 -10.04
N LYS A 53 -5.71 0.04 -11.15
CA LYS A 53 -6.22 -1.34 -11.17
C LYS A 53 -5.21 -2.37 -10.65
N ASP A 54 -3.92 -2.15 -10.86
CA ASP A 54 -2.85 -3.03 -10.35
C ASP A 54 -2.44 -2.73 -8.90
N LEU A 55 -2.71 -1.51 -8.43
CA LEU A 55 -2.21 -1.01 -7.15
C LEU A 55 -3.26 -1.05 -6.04
N LEU A 56 -4.53 -0.93 -6.40
CA LEU A 56 -5.63 -0.77 -5.48
C LEU A 56 -6.23 -2.12 -5.12
N THR A 57 -6.31 -2.38 -3.82
CA THR A 57 -7.09 -3.50 -3.27
C THR A 57 -8.42 -2.96 -2.76
N LEU A 58 -9.52 -3.60 -3.14
CA LEU A 58 -10.85 -3.31 -2.62
C LEU A 58 -11.23 -4.43 -1.64
N SER A 59 -11.71 -4.08 -0.45
CA SER A 59 -12.12 -5.07 0.53
C SER A 59 -13.27 -4.54 1.39
N SER A 60 -14.02 -5.46 1.97
CA SER A 60 -15.08 -5.21 2.95
C SER A 60 -14.79 -5.96 4.24
N VAL A 61 -15.15 -5.37 5.38
CA VAL A 61 -14.92 -5.92 6.71
C VAL A 61 -16.21 -5.81 7.52
N GLU A 62 -16.68 -6.94 8.03
CA GLU A 62 -17.84 -6.99 8.93
C GLU A 62 -17.47 -6.48 10.33
N GLU A 63 -18.43 -5.94 11.07
CA GLU A 63 -18.27 -5.43 12.43
C GLU A 63 -17.54 -6.39 13.38
N LYS A 64 -17.82 -7.69 13.30
CA LYS A 64 -17.18 -8.71 14.15
C LYS A 64 -15.66 -8.75 13.92
N GLU A 65 -15.24 -8.73 12.66
CA GLU A 65 -13.83 -8.71 12.30
C GLU A 65 -13.19 -7.34 12.56
N TYR A 66 -13.90 -6.26 12.27
CA TYR A 66 -13.48 -4.90 12.60
C TYR A 66 -13.19 -4.74 14.10
N SER A 67 -14.03 -5.33 14.96
CA SER A 67 -13.86 -5.25 16.42
C SER A 67 -12.53 -5.84 16.89
N ASN A 68 -12.03 -6.87 16.21
CA ASN A 68 -10.74 -7.50 16.47
C ASN A 68 -9.55 -6.77 15.82
N SER A 69 -9.82 -5.79 14.96
CA SER A 69 -8.83 -5.10 14.11
C SER A 69 -8.93 -3.57 14.18
N LYS A 70 -9.54 -3.02 15.25
CA LYS A 70 -9.65 -1.56 15.48
C LYS A 70 -8.30 -0.85 15.46
N ASN A 71 -7.23 -1.53 15.88
CA ASN A 71 -5.86 -1.03 15.81
C ASN A 71 -5.35 -0.79 14.37
N LEU A 72 -5.90 -1.49 13.37
CA LEU A 72 -5.53 -1.35 11.96
C LEU A 72 -6.35 -0.26 11.26
N PHE A 73 -7.61 -0.11 11.64
CA PHE A 73 -8.54 0.78 10.94
C PHE A 73 -8.84 2.10 11.66
N GLY A 74 -8.63 2.15 12.98
CA GLY A 74 -9.05 3.26 13.84
C GLY A 74 -10.53 3.16 14.22
N GLU A 75 -10.97 4.06 15.10
CA GLU A 75 -12.37 4.17 15.53
C GLU A 75 -13.26 4.66 14.39
N ILE A 76 -14.49 4.13 14.31
CA ILE A 76 -15.53 4.56 13.38
C ILE A 76 -16.74 5.09 14.14
N ASP A 77 -17.44 6.04 13.53
CA ASP A 77 -18.59 6.71 14.14
C ASP A 77 -19.93 6.01 13.78
N GLY A 78 -19.91 5.09 12.81
CA GLY A 78 -21.09 4.34 12.38
C GLY A 78 -20.85 3.48 11.14
N TYR A 79 -21.91 2.81 10.66
CA TYR A 79 -21.86 1.92 9.51
C TYR A 79 -22.83 2.37 8.39
N PRO A 80 -22.48 2.20 7.11
CA PRO A 80 -21.16 1.79 6.62
C PRO A 80 -20.11 2.91 6.80
N THR A 81 -18.83 2.57 6.80
CA THR A 81 -17.74 3.56 6.75
C THR A 81 -16.72 3.15 5.68
N ILE A 82 -16.34 4.07 4.81
CA ILE A 82 -15.32 3.81 3.77
C ILE A 82 -14.00 4.44 4.21
N ARG A 83 -12.90 3.66 4.19
CA ARG A 83 -11.56 4.15 4.50
C ARG A 83 -10.58 3.85 3.39
N TYR A 84 -9.73 4.83 3.08
CA TYR A 84 -8.54 4.62 2.26
C TYR A 84 -7.29 4.57 3.15
N ILE A 85 -6.59 3.45 3.12
CA ILE A 85 -5.43 3.15 3.97
C ILE A 85 -4.34 2.57 3.07
N THR A 86 -3.07 2.91 3.33
CA THR A 86 -1.95 2.18 2.74
C THR A 86 -1.32 1.29 3.80
N PHE A 87 -1.19 0.00 3.52
CA PHE A 87 -0.51 -0.97 4.38
C PHE A 87 0.92 -1.23 3.91
N ASP A 88 1.80 -1.54 4.86
CA ASP A 88 3.16 -2.02 4.58
C ASP A 88 3.16 -3.50 4.19
N GLU A 89 4.35 -4.06 3.93
CA GLU A 89 4.52 -5.47 3.58
C GLU A 89 4.14 -6.44 4.71
N ASN A 90 4.04 -5.94 5.95
CA ASN A 90 3.71 -6.69 7.16
C ASN A 90 2.23 -6.52 7.57
N GLY A 91 1.40 -5.87 6.74
CA GLY A 91 -0.01 -5.62 7.04
C GLY A 91 -0.26 -4.53 8.07
N LYS A 92 0.72 -3.67 8.36
CA LYS A 92 0.57 -2.54 9.28
C LYS A 92 0.21 -1.27 8.51
N PRO A 93 -0.76 -0.47 9.00
CA PRO A 93 -1.14 0.76 8.33
C PRO A 93 0.00 1.80 8.43
N LEU A 94 0.32 2.42 7.29
CA LEU A 94 1.32 3.48 7.22
C LEU A 94 0.80 4.73 7.93
N LYS A 95 1.46 5.11 9.03
CA LYS A 95 1.12 6.33 9.77
C LYS A 95 1.35 7.56 8.89
N ASN A 96 0.27 8.27 8.56
CA ASN A 96 0.36 9.56 7.89
C ASN A 96 0.55 10.66 8.94
N LYS A 97 1.68 11.38 8.89
CA LYS A 97 1.87 12.62 9.67
C LYS A 97 1.05 13.74 9.03
N SER A 98 -0.29 13.63 9.08
CA SER A 98 -1.14 14.76 8.73
C SER A 98 -0.88 15.85 9.76
N LYS A 99 -0.27 16.96 9.33
CA LYS A 99 0.10 18.08 10.21
C LYS A 99 -1.12 18.90 10.68
N ASN A 100 -2.35 18.51 10.34
CA ASN A 100 -3.51 19.39 10.43
C ASN A 100 -4.82 18.72 10.86
N ASN A 101 -4.79 17.65 11.67
CA ASN A 101 -5.99 17.16 12.33
C ASN A 101 -5.68 16.85 13.80
N ASN A 102 -6.35 17.55 14.71
CA ASN A 102 -6.31 17.32 16.17
C ASN A 102 -6.94 15.98 16.61
N ASN A 103 -7.28 15.10 15.66
CA ASN A 103 -7.85 13.78 15.95
C ASN A 103 -6.74 12.72 15.90
N ASN A 104 -6.27 12.34 17.10
CA ASN A 104 -5.22 11.34 17.31
C ASN A 104 -5.64 9.89 16.95
N ASN A 105 -6.87 9.67 16.49
CA ASN A 105 -7.48 8.33 16.37
C ASN A 105 -7.33 7.71 14.96
N ASN A 106 -6.53 8.34 14.10
CA ASN A 106 -6.37 7.93 12.70
C ASN A 106 -5.17 6.99 12.55
N ASN A 107 -5.39 5.68 12.76
CA ASN A 107 -4.41 4.60 12.60
C ASN A 107 -3.96 4.41 11.13
N GLY A 108 -3.36 5.43 10.53
CA GLY A 108 -2.88 5.41 9.14
C GLY A 108 -3.95 5.64 8.07
N THR A 109 -5.19 5.93 8.46
CA THR A 109 -6.25 6.36 7.52
C THR A 109 -5.84 7.65 6.83
N ILE A 110 -5.80 7.61 5.50
CA ILE A 110 -5.44 8.75 4.66
C ILE A 110 -6.68 9.61 4.41
N MET A 111 -7.81 8.97 4.06
CA MET A 111 -9.12 9.61 3.91
C MET A 111 -10.24 8.64 4.35
N ARG A 112 -11.38 9.20 4.76
CA ARG A 112 -12.57 8.47 5.18
C ARG A 112 -13.84 9.11 4.63
N ILE A 113 -14.89 8.31 4.43
CA ILE A 113 -16.27 8.75 4.32
C ILE A 113 -17.04 8.10 5.47
N ASP A 114 -17.61 8.93 6.34
CA ASP A 114 -18.43 8.48 7.46
C ASP A 114 -19.85 8.15 6.99
N ALA A 115 -20.56 7.30 7.75
CA ALA A 115 -21.86 6.74 7.38
C ALA A 115 -22.89 7.77 6.87
N VAL A 116 -22.94 8.95 7.49
CA VAL A 116 -23.88 10.02 7.14
C VAL A 116 -23.59 10.69 5.79
N ASN A 117 -22.37 10.55 5.28
CA ASN A 117 -21.89 11.21 4.07
C ASN A 117 -21.64 10.26 2.90
N ILE A 118 -21.98 8.96 3.04
CA ILE A 118 -21.79 7.98 1.97
C ILE A 118 -22.79 8.24 0.83
N PRO A 119 -22.32 8.48 -0.41
CA PRO A 119 -23.20 8.58 -1.56
C PRO A 119 -23.92 7.25 -1.82
N ARG A 120 -25.22 7.32 -2.16
CA ARG A 120 -25.99 6.14 -2.59
C ARG A 120 -25.68 5.69 -4.02
N ASN A 121 -25.11 6.57 -4.85
CA ASN A 121 -24.74 6.28 -6.23
C ASN A 121 -23.29 5.74 -6.30
N SER A 122 -23.10 4.61 -6.99
CA SER A 122 -21.80 3.97 -7.23
C SER A 122 -20.80 4.87 -7.96
N GLU A 123 -21.26 5.73 -8.86
CA GLU A 123 -20.39 6.64 -9.62
C GLU A 123 -19.71 7.66 -8.70
N ALA A 124 -20.47 8.23 -7.76
CA ALA A 124 -19.94 9.20 -6.80
C ALA A 124 -18.89 8.56 -5.88
N VAL A 125 -19.12 7.32 -5.44
CA VAL A 125 -18.14 6.56 -4.63
C VAL A 125 -16.89 6.23 -5.44
N THR A 126 -17.05 5.76 -6.68
CA THR A 126 -15.93 5.44 -7.58
C THR A 126 -15.09 6.69 -7.87
N ASN A 127 -15.73 7.82 -8.14
CA ASN A 127 -15.07 9.10 -8.37
C ASN A 127 -14.31 9.58 -7.13
N TRP A 128 -14.88 9.40 -5.93
CA TRP A 128 -14.17 9.68 -4.68
C TRP A 128 -12.93 8.80 -4.54
N ILE A 129 -13.05 7.48 -4.75
CA ILE A 129 -11.92 6.55 -4.68
C ILE A 129 -10.82 6.98 -5.65
N ASN A 130 -11.15 7.21 -6.93
CA ASN A 130 -10.20 7.65 -7.94
C ASN A 130 -9.47 8.93 -7.51
N SER A 131 -10.21 9.94 -7.02
CA SER A 131 -9.66 11.22 -6.57
C SER A 131 -8.69 11.06 -5.41
N VAL A 132 -9.08 10.29 -4.39
CA VAL A 132 -8.27 10.04 -3.18
C VAL A 132 -6.98 9.30 -3.53
N VAL A 133 -7.10 8.21 -4.28
CA VAL A 133 -5.96 7.34 -4.61
C VAL A 133 -4.98 8.09 -5.52
N LYS A 134 -5.46 8.78 -6.57
CA LYS A 134 -4.63 9.63 -7.44
C LYS A 134 -3.90 10.71 -6.66
N SER A 135 -4.60 11.37 -5.73
CA SER A 135 -4.02 12.41 -4.88
C SER A 135 -2.88 11.87 -4.01
N ASP A 136 -3.05 10.67 -3.44
CA ASP A 136 -2.01 10.04 -2.63
C ASP A 136 -0.80 9.60 -3.47
N ILE A 137 -1.04 8.97 -4.63
CA ILE A 137 0.01 8.57 -5.58
C ILE A 137 0.81 9.81 -6.01
N LYS A 138 0.16 10.89 -6.44
CA LYS A 138 0.82 12.14 -6.84
C LYS A 138 1.67 12.74 -5.71
N LYS A 139 1.16 12.71 -4.46
CA LYS A 139 1.92 13.15 -3.28
C LYS A 139 3.15 12.26 -3.04
N LYS A 140 3.04 10.94 -3.19
CA LYS A 140 4.16 10.00 -3.08
C LYS A 140 5.22 10.25 -4.16
N HIS A 141 4.82 10.43 -5.42
CA HIS A 141 5.75 10.77 -6.51
C HIS A 141 6.51 12.08 -6.26
N LYS A 142 5.81 13.15 -5.86
CA LYS A 142 6.44 14.45 -5.54
C LYS A 142 7.46 14.33 -4.40
N ARG A 143 7.14 13.56 -3.35
CA ARG A 143 8.04 13.29 -2.23
C ARG A 143 9.29 12.53 -2.67
N ARG A 144 9.14 11.48 -3.49
CA ARG A 144 10.28 10.72 -4.05
C ARG A 144 11.21 11.62 -4.87
N HIS A 145 10.65 12.48 -5.73
CA HIS A 145 11.43 13.40 -6.54
C HIS A 145 12.18 14.44 -5.70
N LYS A 146 11.54 14.99 -4.66
CA LYS A 146 12.19 15.92 -3.71
C LYS A 146 13.32 15.24 -2.93
N ASN A 147 13.09 14.03 -2.42
CA ASN A 147 14.11 13.28 -1.68
C ASN A 147 15.30 12.93 -2.58
N ASN A 148 15.05 12.54 -3.83
CA ASN A 148 16.12 12.25 -4.79
C ASN A 148 16.94 13.52 -5.11
N LYS A 149 16.28 14.66 -5.36
CA LYS A 149 16.96 15.96 -5.52
C LYS A 149 17.80 16.33 -4.30
N ASN A 150 17.27 16.17 -3.09
CA ASN A 150 18.01 16.47 -1.86
C ASN A 150 19.22 15.55 -1.67
N LYS A 151 19.11 14.27 -2.04
CA LYS A 151 20.23 13.31 -1.99
C LYS A 151 21.35 13.72 -2.96
N ILE A 152 20.99 14.10 -4.19
CA ILE A 152 21.95 14.60 -5.19
C ILE A 152 22.66 15.86 -4.67
N ILE A 153 21.92 16.81 -4.08
CA ILE A 153 22.48 18.04 -3.50
C ILE A 153 23.43 17.72 -2.34
N HIS A 154 23.06 16.78 -1.46
CA HIS A 154 23.90 16.35 -0.34
C HIS A 154 25.21 15.71 -0.84
N ASP A 155 25.13 14.82 -1.84
CA ASP A 155 26.29 14.16 -2.42
C ASP A 155 27.23 15.16 -3.15
N MET A 156 26.68 16.23 -3.74
CA MET A 156 27.45 17.32 -4.35
C MET A 156 28.11 18.25 -3.32
N ARG A 157 27.45 18.56 -2.19
CA ARG A 157 28.00 19.43 -1.13
C ARG A 157 28.98 18.71 -0.20
N GLY A 158 28.93 17.38 -0.13
CA GLY A 158 29.86 16.54 0.62
C GLY A 158 31.19 16.24 -0.10
N GLY A 159 31.48 16.90 -1.22
CA GLY A 159 32.68 16.70 -2.04
C GLY A 159 33.95 17.42 -1.55
N GLY A 160 34.02 17.82 -0.28
CA GLY A 160 35.16 18.51 0.33
C GLY A 160 35.75 17.76 1.52
N GLY A 161 36.02 16.45 1.38
CA GLY A 161 36.64 15.65 2.43
C GLY A 161 37.30 14.39 1.87
N SER A 162 38.64 14.41 1.82
CA SER A 162 39.57 13.33 1.44
C SER A 162 38.99 11.91 1.42
N LYS A 163 38.60 11.42 0.24
CA LYS A 163 38.44 9.99 0.00
C LYS A 163 39.83 9.35 -0.10
N LYS A 164 40.32 8.80 1.02
CA LYS A 164 41.34 7.74 0.98
C LYS A 164 40.90 6.71 -0.04
N THR A 165 41.68 6.57 -1.10
CA THR A 165 41.47 5.62 -2.20
C THR A 165 41.40 4.20 -1.65
N LYS A 166 40.22 3.60 -1.52
CA LYS A 166 40.09 2.14 -1.38
C LYS A 166 40.40 1.53 -2.75
N ARG A 167 41.68 1.21 -2.92
CA ARG A 167 42.27 0.43 -4.01
C ARG A 167 41.45 -0.84 -4.23
N VAL A 168 40.75 -0.90 -5.36
CA VAL A 168 40.10 -2.09 -5.90
C VAL A 168 41.17 -3.14 -6.18
N LYS A 169 41.37 -4.11 -5.27
CA LYS A 169 42.13 -5.33 -5.58
C LYS A 169 41.22 -6.30 -6.32
N ARG A 170 41.03 -6.05 -7.62
CA ARG A 170 40.46 -7.02 -8.56
C ARG A 170 41.62 -7.71 -9.27
N THR A 171 42.22 -8.72 -8.63
CA THR A 171 43.20 -9.62 -9.26
C THR A 171 42.65 -11.04 -9.29
N LYS A 172 42.09 -11.38 -10.46
CA LYS A 172 42.04 -12.70 -11.10
C LYS A 172 42.65 -13.86 -10.28
N ARG A 173 41.83 -14.66 -9.58
CA ARG A 173 42.28 -15.97 -9.08
C ARG A 173 41.14 -16.97 -8.85
N VAL A 174 40.31 -17.24 -9.86
CA VAL A 174 39.64 -18.56 -9.99
C VAL A 174 39.46 -18.90 -11.49
N LYS A 175 40.59 -19.03 -12.19
CA LYS A 175 40.69 -19.82 -13.43
C LYS A 175 41.97 -20.64 -13.30
N ARG A 176 41.95 -21.69 -12.47
CA ARG A 176 42.99 -22.74 -12.35
C ARG A 176 42.54 -23.81 -11.34
N SER A 177 41.41 -24.46 -11.62
CA SER A 177 41.02 -25.74 -10.99
C SER A 177 40.81 -26.87 -12.00
N VAL A 178 41.08 -26.61 -13.30
CA VAL A 178 41.20 -27.64 -14.34
C VAL A 178 42.67 -27.72 -14.76
N LYS A 179 43.46 -28.54 -14.04
CA LYS A 179 44.80 -29.09 -14.38
C LYS A 179 45.61 -29.41 -13.11
N ARG A 180 45.12 -30.30 -12.22
CA ARG A 180 46.00 -31.03 -11.28
C ARG A 180 45.41 -32.30 -10.64
N THR A 181 44.64 -33.09 -11.38
CA THR A 181 44.25 -34.46 -10.98
C THR A 181 44.56 -35.52 -12.04
N LYS A 182 45.44 -35.21 -13.01
CA LYS A 182 46.02 -36.19 -13.97
C LYS A 182 47.42 -36.69 -13.58
N ARG A 183 47.74 -36.75 -12.28
CA ARG A 183 49.02 -37.31 -11.77
C ARG A 183 48.82 -38.13 -10.49
N VAL A 184 47.89 -39.08 -10.51
CA VAL A 184 47.86 -40.21 -9.54
C VAL A 184 47.63 -41.54 -10.27
N VAL A 185 47.97 -41.60 -11.57
CA VAL A 185 48.05 -42.87 -12.32
C VAL A 185 49.42 -42.89 -13.00
N LYS A 186 50.43 -43.27 -12.21
CA LYS A 186 51.77 -43.76 -12.59
C LYS A 186 52.71 -43.58 -11.40
N ARG A 187 52.56 -44.45 -10.41
CA ARG A 187 53.65 -45.06 -9.63
C ARG A 187 53.02 -45.87 -8.49
N SER A 188 53.41 -47.15 -8.46
CA SER A 188 52.98 -48.26 -7.60
C SER A 188 51.75 -48.99 -8.10
#